data_AF-A0A3D4SZ27-F1
#
_entry.id   AF-A0A3D4SZ27-F1
#
_cell.length_a   1.000
_cell.length_b   1.000
_cell.length_c   1.000
_cell.angle_alpha   90.00
_cell.angle_beta   90.00
_cell.angle_gamma   90.00
#
_symmetry.space_group_name_H-M   'P 1'
#
loop_
_entity.id
_entity.type
_entity.pdbx_description
1 polymer ?
#
loop_
_entity_poly.entity_id
_entity_poly.type
_entity_poly.pdbx_seq_one_letter_code
_entity_poly.pdbx_strand_id
1 'polypeptide(L)'
;PGLDLAGLLGLLRERAQAKNPPKVESVTLASIHAAKGLEWDAVFLIGLVDGTVPIRYALKGSHSEEAIEEERRLLYVGVTRAREHLELSWSQARQPGGKANRRRTRFLDGLVPWEKERDEKRAREAASRPGRVKGAPKDACAVCGTRLTTPEQRILGVCEEHAKEMDQVLVTELRSWRSALAKQRGVPAYVVMSDATLRAVALKAPTTPQQLVQVPGIGPVKVEQFGEDILGIVRNYS
;
A
#
# COMPACT_ATOMS: atom_id res chain seq x y z
N PRO A 1 -50.50 -30.38 -5.47
CA PRO A 1 -50.40 -31.82 -5.11
C PRO A 1 -49.30 -32.51 -5.95
N GLY A 2 -48.36 -33.21 -5.31
CA GLY A 2 -47.54 -34.21 -6.03
C GLY A 2 -46.01 -34.09 -5.97
N LEU A 3 -45.43 -33.33 -5.03
CA LEU A 3 -43.98 -33.43 -4.78
C LEU A 3 -43.75 -33.87 -3.34
N ASP A 4 -43.30 -35.10 -3.18
CA ASP A 4 -42.76 -35.59 -1.91
C ASP A 4 -41.32 -35.06 -1.70
N LEU A 5 -40.78 -35.25 -0.50
CA LEU A 5 -39.44 -34.75 -0.16
C LEU A 5 -38.36 -35.33 -1.10
N ALA A 6 -38.51 -36.58 -1.52
CA ALA A 6 -37.59 -37.24 -2.43
C ALA A 6 -37.62 -36.59 -3.82
N GLY A 7 -38.80 -36.30 -4.37
CA GLY A 7 -38.99 -35.59 -5.63
C GLY A 7 -38.47 -34.16 -5.58
N LEU A 8 -38.66 -33.45 -4.46
CA LEU A 8 -38.10 -32.11 -4.26
C LEU A 8 -36.56 -32.14 -4.25
N LEU A 9 -35.96 -33.11 -3.54
CA LEU A 9 -34.50 -33.28 -3.51
C LEU A 9 -33.93 -33.68 -4.87
N GLY A 10 -34.65 -34.50 -5.64
CA GLY A 10 -34.32 -34.84 -7.02
C GLY A 10 -34.26 -33.59 -7.91
N LEU A 11 -35.32 -32.78 -7.88
CA LEU A 11 -35.38 -31.52 -8.64
C LEU A 11 -34.29 -30.52 -8.24
N LEU A 12 -33.95 -30.43 -6.95
CA LEU A 12 -32.89 -29.54 -6.48
C LEU A 12 -31.50 -30.03 -6.93
N ARG A 13 -31.24 -31.34 -6.89
CA ARG A 13 -29.99 -31.93 -7.41
C ARG A 13 -29.87 -31.76 -8.92
N GLU A 14 -30.94 -32.00 -9.65
CA GLU A 14 -30.97 -31.83 -11.11
C GLU A 14 -30.73 -30.37 -11.50
N ARG A 15 -31.35 -29.40 -10.81
CA ARG A 15 -31.06 -27.97 -11.00
C ARG A 15 -29.63 -27.61 -10.66
N ALA A 16 -29.09 -28.14 -9.56
CA ALA A 16 -27.71 -27.90 -9.16
C ALA A 16 -26.71 -28.45 -10.18
N GLN A 17 -27.00 -29.61 -10.78
CA GLN A 17 -26.17 -30.23 -11.82
C GLN A 17 -26.32 -29.53 -13.17
N ALA A 18 -27.54 -29.16 -13.56
CA ALA A 18 -27.82 -28.53 -14.84
C ALA A 18 -27.34 -27.07 -14.95
N LYS A 19 -26.93 -26.44 -13.84
CA LYS A 19 -26.57 -25.01 -13.77
C LYS A 19 -27.60 -24.10 -14.46
N ASN A 20 -28.87 -24.53 -14.49
CA ASN A 20 -29.93 -23.80 -15.19
C ASN A 20 -30.44 -22.68 -14.26
N PRO A 21 -30.16 -21.40 -14.55
CA PRO A 21 -30.68 -20.32 -13.74
C PRO A 21 -32.22 -20.29 -13.83
N PRO A 22 -32.92 -19.99 -12.74
CA PRO A 22 -34.38 -19.89 -12.76
C PRO A 22 -34.82 -18.78 -13.73
N LYS A 23 -35.89 -19.02 -14.50
CA LYS A 23 -36.51 -18.06 -15.44
C LYS A 23 -37.33 -16.98 -14.72
N VAL A 24 -36.80 -16.46 -13.62
CA VAL A 24 -37.39 -15.33 -12.89
C VAL A 24 -36.72 -14.07 -13.39
N GLU A 25 -37.48 -12.99 -13.58
CA GLU A 25 -36.93 -11.67 -13.88
C GLU A 25 -36.01 -11.23 -12.73
N SER A 26 -34.72 -11.46 -12.90
CA SER A 26 -33.72 -11.30 -11.85
C SER A 26 -32.38 -10.92 -12.45
N VAL A 27 -31.56 -10.24 -11.65
CA VAL A 27 -30.17 -9.97 -12.00
C VAL A 27 -29.37 -11.26 -11.83
N THR A 28 -28.70 -11.70 -12.90
CA THR A 28 -27.82 -12.87 -12.86
C THR A 28 -26.41 -12.47 -12.44
N LEU A 29 -25.93 -13.03 -11.33
CA LEU A 29 -24.53 -12.94 -10.92
C LEU A 29 -23.78 -14.18 -11.39
N ALA A 30 -22.85 -14.01 -12.32
CA ALA A 30 -22.07 -15.10 -12.88
C ALA A 30 -20.59 -14.72 -13.01
N SER A 31 -19.72 -15.72 -13.03
CA SER A 31 -18.35 -15.54 -13.48
C SER A 31 -18.33 -15.42 -15.01
N ILE A 32 -17.29 -14.78 -15.56
CA ILE A 32 -17.10 -14.65 -17.02
C ILE A 32 -17.15 -16.02 -17.72
N HIS A 33 -16.54 -17.05 -17.11
CA HIS A 33 -16.56 -18.41 -17.64
C HIS A 33 -17.97 -19.00 -17.72
N ALA A 34 -18.81 -18.75 -16.70
CA ALA A 34 -20.18 -19.26 -16.66
C ALA A 34 -21.13 -18.52 -17.62
N ALA A 35 -20.71 -17.35 -18.11
CA ALA A 35 -21.48 -16.55 -19.06
C ALA A 35 -21.31 -17.00 -20.52
N LYS A 36 -20.42 -17.95 -20.82
CA LYS A 36 -20.15 -18.42 -22.18
C LYS A 36 -21.41 -19.01 -22.81
N GLY A 37 -21.77 -18.51 -24.00
CA GLY A 37 -22.95 -18.96 -24.75
C GLY A 37 -24.28 -18.37 -24.29
N LEU A 38 -24.26 -17.45 -23.31
CA LEU A 38 -25.39 -16.65 -22.88
C LEU A 38 -25.23 -15.21 -23.38
N GLU A 39 -26.30 -14.44 -23.47
CA GLU A 39 -26.27 -13.01 -23.83
C GLU A 39 -27.35 -12.26 -23.06
N TRP A 40 -27.11 -10.97 -22.80
CA TRP A 40 -28.03 -10.08 -22.11
C TRP A 40 -28.05 -8.70 -22.76
N ASP A 41 -29.16 -7.97 -22.63
CA ASP A 41 -29.27 -6.61 -23.15
C ASP A 41 -28.31 -5.66 -22.40
N ALA A 42 -28.10 -5.89 -21.09
CA ALA A 42 -27.14 -5.15 -20.26
C ALA A 42 -26.18 -6.07 -19.49
N VAL A 43 -24.88 -5.77 -19.51
CA VAL A 43 -23.83 -6.48 -18.76
C VAL A 43 -22.96 -5.51 -17.98
N PHE A 44 -22.70 -5.84 -16.71
CA PHE A 44 -21.82 -5.10 -15.82
C PHE A 44 -20.59 -5.95 -15.51
N LEU A 45 -19.44 -5.66 -16.13
CA LEU A 45 -18.16 -6.28 -15.80
C LEU A 45 -17.50 -5.51 -14.66
N ILE A 46 -17.59 -6.06 -13.47
CA ILE A 46 -17.10 -5.45 -12.23
C ILE A 46 -15.74 -6.00 -11.82
N GLY A 47 -14.94 -5.16 -11.16
CA GLY A 47 -13.66 -5.60 -10.57
C GLY A 47 -12.52 -5.77 -11.56
N LEU A 48 -12.53 -5.01 -12.66
CA LEU A 48 -11.50 -5.02 -13.72
C LEU A 48 -10.19 -4.36 -13.25
N VAL A 49 -9.48 -5.06 -12.36
CA VAL A 49 -8.27 -4.62 -11.67
C VAL A 49 -7.13 -5.56 -12.00
N ASP A 50 -5.92 -5.01 -12.15
CA ASP A 50 -4.71 -5.79 -12.38
C ASP A 50 -4.45 -6.75 -11.19
N GLY A 51 -4.26 -8.03 -11.50
CA GLY A 51 -4.18 -9.12 -10.52
C GLY A 51 -5.53 -9.77 -10.18
N THR A 52 -6.64 -9.24 -10.69
CA THR A 52 -7.92 -9.96 -10.76
C THR A 52 -8.22 -10.37 -12.20
N VAL A 53 -8.03 -9.46 -13.15
CA VAL A 53 -8.06 -9.75 -14.58
C VAL A 53 -6.89 -8.95 -15.20
N PRO A 54 -5.82 -9.59 -15.71
CA PRO A 54 -5.53 -11.02 -15.56
C PRO A 54 -5.32 -11.39 -14.08
N ILE A 55 -5.65 -12.63 -13.70
CA ILE A 55 -5.36 -13.14 -12.36
C ILE A 55 -3.85 -13.11 -12.08
N ARG A 56 -3.45 -12.90 -10.81
CA ARG A 56 -2.02 -12.81 -10.42
C ARG A 56 -1.17 -13.99 -10.87
N TYR A 57 -1.77 -15.17 -11.02
CA TYR A 57 -1.07 -16.38 -11.43
C TYR A 57 -0.63 -16.31 -12.90
N ALA A 58 -1.48 -15.78 -13.80
CA ALA A 58 -1.14 -15.56 -15.20
C ALA A 58 0.02 -14.58 -15.39
N LEU A 59 0.28 -13.72 -14.40
CA LEU A 59 1.38 -12.75 -14.44
C LEU A 59 2.76 -13.33 -14.06
N LYS A 60 2.88 -14.62 -13.77
CA LYS A 60 4.13 -15.24 -13.27
C LYS A 60 4.52 -16.47 -14.07
N GLY A 61 5.82 -16.71 -14.21
CA GLY A 61 6.39 -17.92 -14.82
C GLY A 61 6.69 -17.80 -16.32
N SER A 62 7.28 -18.86 -16.87
CA SER A 62 7.74 -18.94 -18.27
C SER A 62 6.61 -18.90 -19.30
N HIS A 63 5.38 -19.27 -18.93
CA HIS A 63 4.19 -19.26 -19.79
C HIS A 63 3.26 -18.07 -19.53
N SER A 64 3.78 -16.99 -18.94
CA SER A 64 2.95 -15.84 -18.52
C SER A 64 2.30 -15.11 -19.69
N GLU A 65 2.95 -15.00 -20.84
CA GLU A 65 2.38 -14.33 -22.02
C GLU A 65 1.14 -15.08 -22.55
N GLU A 66 1.23 -16.39 -22.72
CA GLU A 66 0.11 -17.23 -23.16
C GLU A 66 -1.05 -17.19 -22.17
N ALA A 67 -0.75 -17.27 -20.86
CA ALA A 67 -1.76 -17.18 -19.82
C ALA A 67 -2.45 -15.81 -19.77
N ILE A 68 -1.70 -14.72 -20.02
CA ILE A 68 -2.27 -13.36 -20.13
C ILE A 68 -3.18 -13.27 -21.36
N GLU A 69 -2.78 -13.84 -22.49
CA GLU A 69 -3.61 -13.85 -23.71
C GLU A 69 -4.88 -14.69 -23.52
N GLU A 70 -4.85 -15.79 -22.76
CA GLU A 70 -6.06 -16.53 -22.39
C GLU A 70 -6.99 -15.68 -21.51
N GLU A 71 -6.45 -14.98 -20.50
CA GLU A 71 -7.24 -14.06 -19.68
C GLU A 71 -7.82 -12.88 -20.50
N ARG A 72 -7.11 -12.42 -21.54
CA ARG A 72 -7.62 -11.43 -22.49
C ARG A 72 -8.80 -12.00 -23.29
N ARG A 73 -8.70 -13.24 -23.78
CA ARG A 73 -9.80 -13.93 -24.45
C ARG A 73 -11.02 -14.08 -23.54
N LEU A 74 -10.81 -14.38 -22.27
CA LEU A 74 -11.89 -14.43 -21.29
C LEU A 74 -12.57 -13.07 -21.13
N LEU A 75 -11.81 -11.98 -20.97
CA LEU A 75 -12.40 -10.63 -20.92
C LEU A 75 -13.22 -10.33 -22.18
N TYR A 76 -12.69 -10.66 -23.37
CA TYR A 76 -13.40 -10.49 -24.63
C TYR A 76 -14.71 -11.28 -24.68
N VAL A 77 -14.74 -12.52 -24.17
CA VAL A 77 -15.98 -13.29 -24.02
C VAL A 77 -16.97 -12.52 -23.16
N GLY A 78 -16.55 -11.99 -22.01
CA GLY A 78 -17.41 -11.20 -21.12
C GLY A 78 -17.97 -9.94 -21.78
N VAL A 79 -17.14 -9.20 -22.53
CA VAL A 79 -17.51 -7.99 -23.26
C VAL A 79 -18.59 -8.29 -24.30
N THR A 80 -18.41 -9.37 -25.07
CA THR A 80 -19.33 -9.77 -26.14
C THR A 80 -20.63 -10.41 -25.65
N ARG A 81 -20.86 -10.51 -24.33
CA ARG A 81 -22.15 -10.96 -23.78
C ARG A 81 -23.20 -9.85 -23.75
N ALA A 82 -22.78 -8.59 -23.87
CA ALA A 82 -23.65 -7.42 -23.90
C ALA A 82 -24.20 -7.18 -25.32
N ARG A 83 -25.51 -7.02 -25.46
CA ARG A 83 -26.15 -6.69 -26.74
C ARG A 83 -26.29 -5.18 -26.93
N GLU A 84 -26.67 -4.45 -25.88
CA GLU A 84 -26.96 -3.02 -25.97
C GLU A 84 -26.08 -2.19 -25.00
N HIS A 85 -25.99 -2.63 -23.74
CA HIS A 85 -25.32 -1.88 -22.68
C HIS A 85 -24.17 -2.67 -22.06
N LEU A 86 -22.99 -2.06 -22.04
CA LEU A 86 -21.81 -2.60 -21.37
C LEU A 86 -21.26 -1.58 -20.38
N GLU A 87 -21.24 -1.95 -19.10
CA GLU A 87 -20.57 -1.16 -18.06
C GLU A 87 -19.34 -1.89 -17.53
N LEU A 88 -18.24 -1.13 -17.40
CA LEU A 88 -16.95 -1.64 -16.95
C LEU A 88 -16.54 -0.87 -15.70
N SER A 89 -16.28 -1.58 -14.59
CA SER A 89 -15.89 -0.92 -13.33
C SER A 89 -14.67 -1.56 -12.67
N TRP A 90 -13.91 -0.74 -11.94
CA TRP A 90 -12.74 -1.16 -11.17
C TRP A 90 -12.64 -0.39 -9.86
N SER A 91 -12.03 -1.03 -8.85
CA SER A 91 -11.84 -0.42 -7.53
C SER A 91 -10.44 0.19 -7.40
N GLN A 92 -10.34 1.36 -6.77
CA GLN A 92 -9.05 2.01 -6.49
C GLN A 92 -8.37 1.47 -5.23
N ALA A 93 -9.14 0.94 -4.27
CA ALA A 93 -8.68 0.36 -3.03
C ALA A 93 -9.39 -0.98 -2.77
N ARG A 94 -8.80 -1.84 -1.92
CA ARG A 94 -9.42 -3.12 -1.54
C ARG A 94 -10.48 -2.98 -0.47
N GLN A 95 -10.26 -2.07 0.48
CA GLN A 95 -11.16 -1.80 1.59
C GLN A 95 -11.68 -0.36 1.49
N PRO A 96 -12.92 -0.08 1.94
CA PRO A 96 -13.40 1.29 2.11
C PRO A 96 -12.41 2.12 2.94
N GLY A 97 -12.10 3.35 2.50
CA GLY A 97 -11.11 4.22 3.15
C GLY A 97 -9.64 3.78 3.03
N GLY A 98 -9.37 2.63 2.38
CA GLY A 98 -8.01 2.13 2.18
C GLY A 98 -7.21 2.94 1.17
N LYS A 99 -5.87 2.79 1.21
CA LYS A 99 -4.98 3.44 0.25
C LYS A 99 -5.29 3.00 -1.19
N ALA A 100 -5.41 3.97 -2.09
CA ALA A 100 -5.76 3.79 -3.50
C ALA A 100 -4.60 3.24 -4.35
N ASN A 101 -4.19 2.00 -4.07
CA ASN A 101 -3.03 1.35 -4.71
C ASN A 101 -3.40 0.35 -5.81
N ARG A 102 -4.69 0.08 -6.04
CA ARG A 102 -5.12 -0.81 -7.12
C ARG A 102 -5.02 -0.09 -8.46
N ARG A 103 -4.58 -0.84 -9.47
CA ARG A 103 -4.55 -0.38 -10.86
C ARG A 103 -5.68 -1.05 -11.62
N ARG A 104 -6.31 -0.31 -12.53
CA ARG A 104 -7.22 -0.89 -13.53
C ARG A 104 -6.49 -2.02 -14.27
N THR A 105 -7.24 -3.00 -14.77
CA THR A 105 -6.68 -4.02 -15.67
C THR A 105 -5.96 -3.37 -16.85
N ARG A 106 -4.80 -3.91 -17.21
CA ARG A 106 -4.04 -3.55 -18.41
C ARG A 106 -4.82 -3.72 -19.71
N PHE A 107 -5.84 -4.57 -19.73
CA PHE A 107 -6.62 -4.82 -20.94
C PHE A 107 -7.51 -3.65 -21.36
N LEU A 108 -7.65 -2.63 -20.50
CA LEU A 108 -8.38 -1.40 -20.80
C LEU A 108 -7.44 -0.22 -21.12
N ASP A 109 -6.13 -0.45 -21.18
CA ASP A 109 -5.16 0.59 -21.54
C ASP A 109 -5.39 1.01 -23.01
N GLY A 110 -5.43 2.31 -23.28
CA GLY A 110 -5.72 2.87 -24.60
C GLY A 110 -7.20 2.86 -25.00
N LEU A 111 -8.08 2.16 -24.27
CA LEU A 111 -9.52 2.11 -24.55
C LEU A 111 -10.32 3.16 -23.78
N VAL A 112 -9.77 3.69 -22.68
CA VAL A 112 -10.48 4.63 -21.83
C VAL A 112 -10.31 6.06 -22.37
N PRO A 113 -11.40 6.74 -22.80
CA PRO A 113 -11.30 8.03 -23.49
C PRO A 113 -10.58 9.12 -22.67
N TRP A 114 -10.80 9.12 -21.36
CA TRP A 114 -10.25 10.10 -20.41
C TRP A 114 -8.91 9.65 -19.78
N GLU A 115 -8.28 8.59 -20.31
CA GLU A 115 -7.03 8.05 -19.77
C GLU A 115 -5.92 9.11 -19.72
N LYS A 116 -5.68 9.79 -20.86
CA LYS A 116 -4.64 10.81 -20.98
C LYS A 116 -4.85 11.96 -20.01
N GLU A 117 -6.06 12.51 -19.96
CA GLU A 117 -6.40 13.61 -19.05
C GLU A 117 -6.20 13.24 -17.57
N ARG A 118 -6.57 12.01 -17.20
CA ARG A 118 -6.46 11.53 -15.82
C ARG A 118 -5.00 11.24 -15.44
N ASP A 119 -4.23 10.69 -16.35
CA ASP A 119 -2.80 10.41 -16.16
C ASP A 119 -2.00 11.72 -16.11
N GLU A 120 -2.32 12.69 -16.96
CA GLU A 120 -1.77 14.05 -16.91
C GLU A 120 -2.15 14.75 -15.61
N LYS A 121 -3.41 14.67 -15.17
CA LYS A 121 -3.84 15.23 -13.89
C LYS A 121 -3.10 14.60 -12.72
N ARG A 122 -2.95 13.26 -12.72
CA ARG A 122 -2.14 12.55 -11.72
C ARG A 122 -0.67 12.94 -11.77
N ALA A 123 -0.11 13.13 -12.97
CA ALA A 123 1.27 13.56 -13.15
C ALA A 123 1.47 15.00 -12.63
N ARG A 124 0.53 15.91 -12.91
CA ARG A 124 0.51 17.27 -12.38
C ARG A 124 0.35 17.29 -10.85
N GLU A 125 -0.56 16.49 -10.29
CA GLU A 125 -0.72 16.33 -8.83
C GLU A 125 0.51 15.69 -8.16
N ALA A 126 1.19 14.78 -8.85
CA ALA A 126 2.45 14.19 -8.39
C ALA A 126 3.60 15.20 -8.45
N ALA A 127 3.62 16.07 -9.46
CA ALA A 127 4.60 17.14 -9.64
C ALA A 127 4.35 18.34 -8.70
N SER A 128 3.10 18.61 -8.34
CA SER A 128 2.71 19.71 -7.45
C SER A 128 2.85 19.36 -5.96
N ARG A 129 3.04 18.07 -5.62
CA ARG A 129 3.41 17.68 -4.26
C ARG A 129 4.87 18.05 -4.01
N PRO A 130 5.20 18.78 -2.93
CA PRO A 130 6.59 19.04 -2.57
C PRO A 130 7.31 17.69 -2.51
N GLY A 131 8.37 17.58 -3.31
CA GLY A 131 8.98 16.32 -3.70
C GLY A 131 9.34 15.47 -2.50
N ARG A 132 8.53 14.46 -2.18
CA ARG A 132 9.04 13.28 -1.51
C ARG A 132 9.87 12.55 -2.55
N VAL A 133 11.16 12.87 -2.60
CA VAL A 133 12.13 12.26 -3.50
C VAL A 133 11.95 10.74 -3.46
N LYS A 134 11.51 10.17 -4.59
CA LYS A 134 11.52 8.73 -4.80
C LYS A 134 12.99 8.31 -4.86
N GLY A 135 13.50 7.84 -3.72
CA GLY A 135 14.79 7.16 -3.64
C GLY A 135 15.99 8.09 -3.58
N ALA A 136 16.22 8.75 -2.44
CA ALA A 136 17.56 8.58 -1.89
C ALA A 136 17.70 7.07 -1.62
N PRO A 137 18.79 6.40 -2.03
CA PRO A 137 19.02 5.04 -1.57
C PRO A 137 18.84 5.06 -0.06
N LYS A 138 18.03 4.14 0.51
CA LYS A 138 17.91 4.02 1.98
C LYS A 138 19.29 3.83 2.66
N ASP A 139 20.28 3.53 1.83
CA ASP A 139 21.67 3.31 2.12
C ASP A 139 22.57 4.43 1.56
N ALA A 140 22.17 5.71 1.56
CA ALA A 140 23.05 6.82 1.16
C ALA A 140 23.06 7.96 2.19
N CYS A 141 24.24 8.51 2.44
CA CYS A 141 24.45 9.61 3.37
C CYS A 141 23.75 10.88 2.88
N ALA A 142 22.99 11.54 3.77
CA ALA A 142 22.27 12.76 3.47
C ALA A 142 23.16 13.98 3.15
N VAL A 143 24.46 13.92 3.49
CA VAL A 143 25.41 15.04 3.31
C VAL A 143 26.26 14.85 2.04
N CYS A 144 26.91 13.69 1.88
CA CYS A 144 27.84 13.44 0.77
C CYS A 144 27.39 12.37 -0.23
N GLY A 145 26.26 11.70 -0.01
CA GLY A 145 25.76 10.64 -0.89
C GLY A 145 26.49 9.28 -0.78
N THR A 146 27.51 9.15 0.07
CA THR A 146 28.24 7.88 0.30
C THR A 146 27.30 6.76 0.75
N ARG A 147 27.55 5.53 0.29
CA ARG A 147 26.72 4.37 0.64
C ARG A 147 26.83 3.99 2.13
N LEU A 148 25.70 3.86 2.80
CA LEU A 148 25.56 3.44 4.20
C LEU A 148 25.51 1.91 4.25
N THR A 149 26.61 1.30 4.69
CA THR A 149 26.78 -0.15 4.67
C THR A 149 26.36 -0.80 5.99
N THR A 150 26.42 -0.05 7.10
CA THR A 150 26.07 -0.56 8.44
C THR A 150 24.63 -0.24 8.83
N PRO A 151 23.97 -1.07 9.66
CA PRO A 151 22.63 -0.77 10.19
C PRO A 151 22.55 0.56 10.95
N GLU A 152 23.60 0.92 11.66
CA GLU A 152 23.68 2.18 12.42
C GLU A 152 23.73 3.40 11.50
N GLN A 153 24.55 3.36 10.45
CA GLN A 153 24.60 4.39 9.42
C GLN A 153 23.22 4.60 8.76
N ARG A 154 22.48 3.51 8.48
CA ARG A 154 21.11 3.59 7.94
C ARG A 154 20.11 4.25 8.88
N ILE A 155 20.26 4.05 10.19
CA ILE A 155 19.38 4.69 11.20
C ILE A 155 19.71 6.18 11.33
N LEU A 156 21.00 6.52 11.34
CA LEU A 156 21.47 7.91 11.43
C LEU A 156 21.23 8.70 10.13
N GLY A 157 21.25 8.02 8.99
CA GLY A 157 21.11 8.65 7.66
C GLY A 157 22.38 9.37 7.17
N VAL A 158 23.51 9.21 7.85
CA VAL A 158 24.81 9.81 7.50
C VAL A 158 25.95 8.79 7.65
N CYS A 159 27.04 9.00 6.91
CA CYS A 159 28.23 8.15 7.01
C CYS A 159 29.00 8.44 8.32
N GLU A 160 29.97 7.59 8.63
CA GLU A 160 30.74 7.66 9.87
C GLU A 160 31.46 9.00 10.06
N GLU A 161 32.03 9.57 8.99
CA GLU A 161 32.74 10.85 9.05
C GLU A 161 31.81 12.01 9.44
N HIS A 162 30.65 12.13 8.80
CA HIS A 162 29.66 13.15 9.16
C HIS A 162 28.98 12.86 10.52
N ALA A 163 29.00 11.61 10.99
CA ALA A 163 28.55 11.29 12.33
C ALA A 163 29.58 11.68 13.42
N LYS A 164 30.86 11.84 13.07
CA LYS A 164 31.93 12.30 13.98
C LYS A 164 31.90 13.81 14.20
N GLU A 165 31.40 14.57 13.24
CA GLU A 165 31.19 16.04 13.34
C GLU A 165 30.00 16.41 14.24
N MET A 166 29.28 15.42 14.79
CA MET A 166 28.18 15.63 15.71
C MET A 166 28.67 16.04 17.11
N ASP A 167 27.88 16.87 17.80
CA ASP A 167 28.14 17.27 19.18
C ASP A 167 28.08 16.06 20.13
N GLN A 168 29.27 15.58 20.54
CA GLN A 168 29.43 14.47 21.47
C GLN A 168 28.99 14.82 22.90
N VAL A 169 29.01 16.11 23.26
CA VAL A 169 28.54 16.59 24.55
C VAL A 169 27.03 16.44 24.63
N LEU A 170 26.30 16.87 23.60
CA LEU A 170 24.84 16.69 23.50
C LEU A 170 24.43 15.20 23.57
N VAL A 171 25.14 14.31 22.89
CA VAL A 171 24.88 12.86 22.98
C VAL A 171 25.07 12.34 24.41
N THR A 172 26.09 12.82 25.11
CA THR A 172 26.39 12.42 26.49
C THR A 172 25.29 12.89 27.44
N GLU A 173 24.83 14.12 27.29
CA GLU A 173 23.70 14.65 28.08
C GLU A 173 22.40 13.89 27.83
N LEU A 174 22.09 13.60 26.57
CA LEU A 174 20.92 12.78 26.21
C LEU A 174 20.99 11.37 26.80
N ARG A 175 22.20 10.77 26.88
CA ARG A 175 22.40 9.47 27.55
C ARG A 175 22.25 9.57 29.07
N SER A 176 22.72 10.66 29.68
CA SER A 176 22.57 10.95 31.11
C SER A 176 21.09 11.08 31.48
N TRP A 177 20.36 11.95 30.76
CA TRP A 177 18.91 12.11 30.90
C TRP A 177 18.16 10.79 30.76
N ARG A 178 18.44 10.02 29.70
CA ARG A 178 17.79 8.71 29.48
C ARG A 178 18.03 7.78 30.68
N SER A 179 19.24 7.75 31.21
CA SER A 179 19.61 6.86 32.32
C SER A 179 18.90 7.26 33.62
N ALA A 180 18.81 8.57 33.91
CA ALA A 180 18.07 9.09 35.04
C ALA A 180 16.57 8.73 34.94
N LEU A 181 15.97 8.95 33.77
CA LEU A 181 14.56 8.67 33.52
C LEU A 181 14.23 7.17 33.57
N ALA A 182 15.12 6.34 33.02
CA ALA A 182 15.00 4.87 33.07
C ALA A 182 15.04 4.35 34.51
N LYS A 183 15.96 4.88 35.33
CA LYS A 183 16.06 4.57 36.76
C LYS A 183 14.80 5.00 37.52
N GLN A 184 14.28 6.20 37.24
CA GLN A 184 13.04 6.69 37.84
C GLN A 184 11.84 5.81 37.51
N ARG A 185 11.76 5.31 36.26
CA ARG A 185 10.66 4.46 35.79
C ARG A 185 10.87 2.97 36.06
N GLY A 186 12.01 2.57 36.62
CA GLY A 186 12.31 1.15 36.89
C GLY A 186 12.40 0.28 35.63
N VAL A 187 12.73 0.87 34.47
CA VAL A 187 12.84 0.16 33.19
C VAL A 187 14.26 0.25 32.63
N PRO A 188 14.72 -0.71 31.81
CA PRO A 188 15.99 -0.58 31.10
C PRO A 188 16.03 0.65 30.19
N ALA A 189 17.19 1.30 30.08
CA ALA A 189 17.35 2.56 29.33
C ALA A 189 16.89 2.48 27.85
N TYR A 190 17.11 1.34 27.18
CA TYR A 190 16.69 1.16 25.80
C TYR A 190 15.17 1.19 25.60
N VAL A 191 14.37 0.93 26.65
CA VAL A 191 12.90 0.99 26.62
C VAL A 191 12.41 2.44 26.52
N VAL A 192 13.11 3.37 27.19
CA VAL A 192 12.88 4.81 27.05
C VAL A 192 13.23 5.23 25.62
N MET A 193 14.49 4.98 25.22
CA MET A 193 14.96 5.30 23.87
C MET A 193 16.25 4.55 23.52
N SER A 194 16.36 4.06 22.28
CA SER A 194 17.58 3.42 21.80
C SER A 194 18.71 4.43 21.63
N ASP A 195 19.95 3.96 21.73
CA ASP A 195 21.14 4.80 21.57
C ASP A 195 21.24 5.44 20.19
N ALA A 196 20.86 4.68 19.14
CA ALA A 196 20.82 5.17 17.77
C ALA A 196 19.82 6.34 17.60
N THR A 197 18.69 6.33 18.32
CA THR A 197 17.74 7.45 18.29
C THR A 197 18.28 8.68 19.01
N LEU A 198 18.96 8.54 20.15
CA LEU A 198 19.61 9.69 20.83
C LEU A 198 20.66 10.36 19.94
N ARG A 199 21.49 9.55 19.27
CA ARG A 199 22.46 10.06 18.29
C ARG A 199 21.77 10.73 17.10
N ALA A 200 20.65 10.19 16.62
CA ALA A 200 19.87 10.83 15.56
C ALA A 200 19.25 12.18 16.01
N VAL A 201 18.88 12.33 17.29
CA VAL A 201 18.44 13.61 17.86
C VAL A 201 19.60 14.60 17.87
N ALA A 202 20.75 14.21 18.39
CA ALA A 202 21.93 15.09 18.47
C ALA A 202 22.38 15.55 17.07
N LEU A 203 22.32 14.67 16.07
CA LEU A 203 22.67 15.00 14.69
C LEU A 203 21.71 16.02 14.06
N LYS A 204 20.41 15.90 14.34
CA LYS A 204 19.38 16.76 13.75
C LYS A 204 19.10 18.03 14.53
N ALA A 205 19.56 18.11 15.78
CA ALA A 205 19.35 19.23 16.72
C ALA A 205 17.94 19.87 16.60
N PRO A 206 16.85 19.09 16.80
CA PRO A 206 15.50 19.62 16.64
C PRO A 206 15.19 20.67 17.71
N THR A 207 14.66 21.83 17.32
CA THR A 207 14.26 22.91 18.23
C THR A 207 12.74 23.01 18.41
N THR A 208 11.99 22.25 17.61
CA THR A 208 10.52 22.20 17.61
C THR A 208 9.99 20.75 17.67
N PRO A 209 8.78 20.52 18.23
CA PRO A 209 8.15 19.20 18.24
C PRO A 209 7.98 18.61 16.83
N GLN A 210 7.70 19.44 15.83
CA GLN A 210 7.52 19.04 14.44
C GLN A 210 8.82 18.47 13.85
N GLN A 211 9.97 19.05 14.18
CA GLN A 211 11.28 18.52 13.77
C GLN A 211 11.62 17.23 14.52
N LEU A 212 11.23 17.12 15.79
CA LEU A 212 11.49 15.95 16.62
C LEU A 212 10.77 14.69 16.09
N VAL A 213 9.53 14.83 15.57
CA VAL A 213 8.80 13.72 14.90
C VAL A 213 9.54 13.21 13.64
N GLN A 214 10.39 14.03 13.00
CA GLN A 214 11.15 13.63 11.81
C GLN A 214 12.42 12.83 12.16
N VAL A 215 12.73 12.64 13.45
CA VAL A 215 13.88 11.85 13.89
C VAL A 215 13.55 10.35 13.85
N PRO A 216 14.38 9.50 13.21
CA PRO A 216 14.17 8.05 13.17
C PRO A 216 14.04 7.43 14.57
N GLY A 217 12.91 6.75 14.83
CA GLY A 217 12.63 6.09 16.12
C GLY A 217 11.84 6.94 17.12
N ILE A 218 11.48 8.18 16.75
CA ILE A 218 10.59 9.05 17.52
C ILE A 218 9.23 9.15 16.82
N GLY A 219 8.23 8.50 17.41
CA GLY A 219 6.83 8.60 16.98
C GLY A 219 6.06 9.66 17.79
N PRO A 220 4.80 9.97 17.41
CA PRO A 220 3.98 10.99 18.07
C PRO A 220 3.83 10.74 19.58
N VAL A 221 3.66 9.48 19.99
CA VAL A 221 3.57 9.10 21.41
C VAL A 221 4.84 9.45 22.19
N LYS A 222 6.02 9.31 21.59
CA LYS A 222 7.29 9.65 22.26
C LYS A 222 7.52 11.15 22.32
N VAL A 223 7.02 11.90 21.34
CA VAL A 223 7.05 13.36 21.38
C VAL A 223 6.14 13.88 22.49
N GLU A 224 4.96 13.29 22.65
CA GLU A 224 4.06 13.61 23.75
C GLU A 224 4.67 13.27 25.12
N GLN A 225 5.36 12.13 25.25
CA GLN A 225 5.91 11.67 26.52
C GLN A 225 7.24 12.31 26.92
N PHE A 226 8.09 12.66 25.96
CA PHE A 226 9.50 13.03 26.19
C PHE A 226 9.93 14.28 25.42
N GLY A 227 9.05 14.88 24.61
CA GLY A 227 9.41 15.93 23.69
C GLY A 227 9.91 17.20 24.37
N GLU A 228 9.27 17.61 25.47
CA GLU A 228 9.68 18.81 26.21
C GLU A 228 11.09 18.67 26.80
N ASP A 229 11.37 17.54 27.46
CA ASP A 229 12.69 17.25 28.03
C ASP A 229 13.78 17.24 26.96
N ILE A 230 13.56 16.52 25.86
CA ILE A 230 14.54 16.39 24.77
C ILE A 230 14.79 17.75 24.11
N LEU A 231 13.74 18.52 23.80
CA LEU A 231 13.88 19.84 23.20
C LEU A 231 14.55 20.83 24.17
N GLY A 232 14.28 20.71 25.47
CA GLY A 232 14.95 21.49 26.51
C GLY A 232 16.45 21.23 26.55
N ILE A 233 16.86 19.97 26.48
CA ILE A 233 18.28 19.60 26.42
C ILE A 233 18.90 20.12 25.12
N VAL A 234 18.29 19.89 23.96
CA VAL A 234 18.84 20.31 22.66
C VAL A 234 19.03 21.84 22.57
N ARG A 235 18.10 22.62 23.12
CA ARG A 235 18.18 24.10 23.14
C ARG A 235 19.37 24.64 23.93
N ASN A 236 19.91 23.87 24.88
CA ASN A 236 21.09 24.29 25.64
C ASN A 236 22.40 24.10 24.87
N TYR A 237 22.36 23.43 23.71
CA TYR A 237 23.51 23.07 22.89
C TYR A 237 23.37 23.51 21.41
N SER A 238 22.30 24.23 21.07
CA SER A 238 22.07 24.83 19.73
C SER A 238 22.36 26.32 19.73
#